data_AF-A0AAE0AHK0-F1
#
_entry.id   AF-A0AAE0AHK0-F1
#
_cell.length_a   1.000
_cell.length_b   1.000
_cell.length_c   1.000
_cell.angle_alpha   90.00
_cell.angle_beta   90.00
_cell.angle_gamma   90.00
#
_symmetry.space_group_name_H-M   'P 1'
#
loop_
_entity.id
_entity.type
_entity.pdbx_description
1 polymer ?
#
loop_
_entity_poly.entity_id
_entity_poly.type
_entity_poly.pdbx_seq_one_letter_code
_entity_poly.pdbx_strand_id
1 'polypeptide(L)'
;MLLNMVAFEACPDVPEDMGVSSYIFSMDSLISDAEDVKELRSKGIILSFLGSDQRVADLFNQIALNLAMNPNAYARVKYQIQRHYRNKIKIWLAEWLHTHFTGPWTVLALIILVQFSLSS
;
A
#
# COMPACT_ATOMS: atom_id res chain seq x y z
N MET A 1 17.50 11.12 -13.55
CA MET A 1 18.42 10.33 -12.69
C MET A 1 17.86 8.92 -12.44
N LEU A 2 16.63 8.78 -11.92
CA LEU A 2 16.01 7.45 -11.65
C LEU A 2 16.00 6.51 -12.88
N LEU A 3 15.60 7.04 -14.04
CA LEU A 3 15.62 6.31 -15.32
C LEU A 3 17.01 5.80 -15.72
N ASN A 4 18.08 6.56 -15.43
CA ASN A 4 19.44 6.16 -15.78
C ASN A 4 19.91 5.00 -14.89
N MET A 5 19.47 4.95 -13.62
CA MET A 5 19.75 3.84 -12.72
C MET A 5 18.99 2.58 -13.13
N VAL A 6 17.74 2.71 -13.55
CA VAL A 6 16.97 1.60 -14.14
C VAL A 6 17.66 1.06 -15.39
N ALA A 7 18.11 1.94 -16.29
CA ALA A 7 18.82 1.53 -17.50
C ALA A 7 20.16 0.83 -17.17
N PHE A 8 20.82 1.24 -16.09
CA PHE A 8 22.02 0.57 -15.60
C PHE A 8 21.71 -0.84 -15.08
N GLU A 9 20.66 -1.02 -14.28
CA GLU A 9 20.24 -2.35 -13.79
C GLU A 9 19.74 -3.28 -14.91
N ALA A 10 19.20 -2.71 -16.00
CA ALA A 10 18.77 -3.49 -17.17
C ALA A 10 19.94 -3.95 -18.07
N CYS A 11 21.17 -3.53 -17.78
CA CYS A 11 22.34 -3.90 -18.55
C CYS A 11 22.75 -5.37 -18.26
N PRO A 12 22.96 -6.22 -19.28
CA PRO A 12 23.24 -7.65 -19.10
C PRO A 12 24.57 -7.94 -18.38
N ASP A 13 25.49 -6.97 -18.32
CA ASP A 13 26.79 -7.10 -17.66
C ASP A 13 26.75 -6.75 -16.16
N VAL A 14 25.60 -6.32 -15.64
CA VAL A 14 25.43 -5.93 -14.24
C VAL A 14 24.89 -7.13 -13.44
N PRO A 15 25.47 -7.46 -12.27
CA PRO A 15 24.93 -8.51 -11.39
C PRO A 15 23.46 -8.23 -11.04
N GLU A 16 22.69 -9.26 -10.69
CA GLU A 16 21.22 -9.24 -10.44
C GLU A 16 20.73 -8.34 -9.29
N ASP A 17 21.45 -7.29 -8.92
CA ASP A 17 21.00 -6.28 -7.98
C ASP A 17 20.00 -5.33 -8.66
N MET A 18 18.71 -5.67 -8.51
CA MET A 18 17.58 -4.90 -9.02
C MET A 18 17.03 -3.92 -7.96
N GLY A 19 17.88 -3.34 -7.12
CA GLY A 19 17.46 -2.52 -5.97
C GLY A 19 16.54 -1.35 -6.36
N VAL A 20 16.88 -0.60 -7.41
CA VAL A 20 16.15 0.55 -7.92
C VAL A 20 14.85 0.12 -8.61
N SER A 21 14.90 -0.89 -9.47
CA SER A 21 13.73 -1.46 -10.13
C SER A 21 12.73 -2.00 -9.10
N SER A 22 13.22 -2.62 -8.03
CA SER A 22 12.40 -3.15 -6.94
C SER A 22 11.78 -2.05 -6.07
N TYR A 23 12.51 -0.95 -5.85
CA TYR A 23 11.98 0.26 -5.23
C TYR A 23 10.84 0.86 -6.07
N ILE A 24 11.04 1.01 -7.38
CA ILE A 24 10.04 1.57 -8.30
C ILE A 24 8.79 0.71 -8.31
N PHE A 25 8.92 -0.62 -8.37
CA PHE A 25 7.77 -1.54 -8.29
C PHE A 25 6.99 -1.41 -6.99
N SER A 26 7.67 -1.11 -5.89
CA SER A 26 7.03 -0.87 -4.60
C SER A 26 6.26 0.45 -4.61
N MET A 27 6.86 1.51 -5.14
CA MET A 27 6.24 2.82 -5.24
C MET A 27 5.06 2.83 -6.20
N ASP A 28 5.15 2.16 -7.35
CA ASP A 28 4.03 1.97 -8.28
C ASP A 28 2.81 1.34 -7.59
N SER A 29 3.02 0.33 -6.75
CA SER A 29 1.90 -0.26 -6.00
C SER A 29 1.30 0.61 -4.89
N LEU A 30 1.96 1.71 -4.54
CA LEU A 30 1.48 2.68 -3.56
C LEU A 30 0.92 3.95 -4.23
N ILE A 31 1.25 4.20 -5.48
CA ILE A 31 0.96 5.45 -6.19
C ILE A 31 0.14 5.11 -7.42
N SER A 32 -1.18 5.25 -7.32
CA SER A 32 -2.09 5.18 -8.47
C SER A 32 -2.33 6.58 -9.04
N ASP A 33 -2.46 7.59 -8.17
CA ASP A 33 -2.76 8.96 -8.55
C ASP A 33 -2.05 10.03 -7.70
N ALA A 34 -2.38 11.30 -7.94
CA ALA A 34 -1.79 12.44 -7.23
C ALA A 34 -2.16 12.52 -5.75
N GLU A 35 -3.32 12.00 -5.34
CA GLU A 35 -3.73 12.01 -3.94
C GLU A 35 -2.89 11.01 -3.13
N ASP A 36 -2.55 9.86 -3.71
CA ASP A 36 -1.61 8.91 -3.10
C ASP A 36 -0.24 9.56 -2.86
N VAL A 37 0.30 10.28 -3.86
CA VAL A 37 1.58 10.99 -3.71
C VAL A 37 1.49 12.04 -2.61
N LYS A 38 0.39 12.78 -2.55
CA LYS A 38 0.16 13.80 -1.53
C LYS A 38 0.10 13.20 -0.14
N GLU A 39 -0.55 12.05 0.04
CA GLU A 39 -0.56 11.33 1.31
C GLU A 39 0.86 10.87 1.69
N LEU A 40 1.57 10.20 0.79
CA LEU A 40 2.93 9.71 1.04
C LEU A 40 3.90 10.86 1.36
N ARG A 41 3.75 12.00 0.69
CA ARG A 41 4.51 13.23 0.98
C ARG A 41 4.18 13.79 2.36
N SER A 42 2.90 13.82 2.74
CA SER A 42 2.47 14.29 4.07
C SER A 42 3.07 13.46 5.21
N LYS A 43 3.36 12.17 4.94
CA LYS A 43 4.02 11.25 5.86
C LYS A 43 5.55 11.26 5.75
N GLY A 44 6.12 12.08 4.87
CA GLY A 44 7.57 12.19 4.65
C GLY A 44 8.20 10.99 3.93
N ILE A 45 7.39 10.15 3.28
CA ILE A 45 7.85 8.95 2.56
C ILE A 45 8.44 9.34 1.20
N ILE A 46 7.87 10.35 0.54
CA ILE A 46 8.35 10.89 -0.73
C ILE A 46 8.70 12.37 -0.55
N LEU A 47 9.89 12.74 -1.02
CA LEU A 47 10.28 14.13 -1.21
C LEU A 47 10.03 14.51 -2.68
N SER A 48 9.09 15.42 -2.91
CA SER A 48 8.76 15.87 -4.26
C SER A 48 9.56 17.10 -4.65
N PHE A 49 10.33 16.98 -5.72
CA PHE A 49 11.04 18.10 -6.36
C PHE A 49 10.46 18.46 -7.75
N LEU A 50 9.39 17.78 -8.17
CA LEU A 50 8.81 17.89 -9.52
C LEU A 50 7.73 18.97 -9.64
N GLY A 51 7.47 19.71 -8.56
CA GLY A 51 6.55 20.85 -8.51
C GLY A 51 5.07 20.50 -8.35
N SER A 52 4.61 19.31 -8.77
CA SER A 52 3.23 18.84 -8.52
C SER A 52 3.18 17.34 -8.20
N ASP A 53 2.20 16.94 -7.38
CA ASP A 53 1.94 15.53 -7.07
C ASP A 53 1.60 14.72 -8.33
N GLN A 54 0.82 15.29 -9.25
CA GLN A 54 0.47 14.65 -10.52
C GLN A 54 1.72 14.26 -11.32
N ARG A 55 2.72 15.15 -11.42
CA ARG A 55 3.96 14.85 -12.15
C ARG A 55 4.77 13.73 -11.53
N VAL A 56 4.69 13.57 -10.21
CA VAL A 56 5.34 12.45 -9.51
C VAL A 56 4.60 11.16 -9.83
N ALA A 57 3.27 11.15 -9.76
CA ALA A 57 2.45 9.98 -10.11
C ALA A 57 2.69 9.55 -11.56
N ASP A 58 2.63 10.49 -12.50
CA ASP A 58 2.87 10.23 -13.92
C ASP A 58 4.28 9.64 -14.16
N LEU A 59 5.29 10.12 -13.44
CA LEU A 59 6.66 9.61 -13.55
C LEU A 59 6.74 8.14 -13.11
N PHE A 60 6.21 7.81 -11.93
CA PHE A 60 6.27 6.42 -11.42
C PHE A 60 5.48 5.47 -12.32
N ASN A 61 4.27 5.85 -12.74
CA ASN A 61 3.44 5.06 -13.65
C ASN A 61 4.14 4.83 -15.00
N GLN A 62 4.77 5.87 -15.57
CA GLN A 62 5.50 5.73 -16.83
C GLN A 62 6.72 4.83 -16.72
N ILE A 63 7.49 4.92 -15.63
CA ILE A 63 8.67 4.08 -15.45
C ILE A 63 8.26 2.62 -15.22
N ALA A 64 7.22 2.40 -14.42
CA ALA A 64 6.67 1.07 -14.16
C ALA A 64 6.19 0.36 -15.43
N LEU A 65 5.52 1.06 -16.35
CA LEU A 65 5.10 0.51 -17.65
C LEU A 65 6.26 0.04 -18.53
N ASN A 66 7.43 0.67 -18.41
CA ASN A 66 8.60 0.37 -19.23
C ASN A 66 9.55 -0.65 -18.58
N LEU A 67 9.30 -1.04 -17.34
CA LEU A 67 10.07 -2.04 -16.60
C LEU A 67 9.44 -3.42 -16.78
N ALA A 68 10.27 -4.43 -17.05
CA ALA A 68 9.85 -5.82 -16.90
C ALA A 68 9.67 -6.11 -15.40
N MET A 69 8.48 -5.81 -14.88
CA MET A 69 8.18 -5.94 -13.46
C MET A 69 8.33 -7.39 -13.02
N ASN A 70 9.21 -7.63 -12.03
CA ASN A 70 9.24 -8.90 -11.32
C ASN A 70 8.30 -8.81 -10.10
N PRO A 71 7.08 -9.38 -10.18
CA PRO A 71 6.10 -9.27 -9.09
C PRO A 71 6.57 -9.88 -7.76
N ASN A 72 7.60 -10.73 -7.80
CA ASN A 72 8.12 -11.43 -6.63
C ASN A 72 9.17 -10.62 -5.84
N ALA A 73 9.77 -9.58 -6.43
CA ALA A 73 10.91 -8.86 -5.82
C ALA A 73 10.58 -8.27 -4.44
N TYR A 74 9.33 -7.82 -4.24
CA TYR A 74 8.85 -7.25 -2.97
C TYR A 74 7.67 -8.00 -2.35
N ALA A 75 7.35 -9.20 -2.84
CA ALA A 75 6.23 -9.98 -2.34
C ALA A 75 6.33 -10.23 -0.82
N ARG A 76 7.55 -10.50 -0.31
CA ARG A 76 7.80 -10.70 1.12
C ARG A 76 7.57 -9.43 1.95
N VAL A 77 7.98 -8.27 1.44
CA VAL A 77 7.81 -7.00 2.15
C VAL A 77 6.34 -6.60 2.16
N LYS A 78 5.66 -6.67 1.01
CA LYS A 78 4.20 -6.46 0.90
C LYS A 78 3.43 -7.38 1.84
N TYR A 79 3.79 -8.66 1.88
CA TYR A 79 3.20 -9.62 2.81
C TYR A 79 3.38 -9.23 4.28
N GLN A 80 4.59 -8.80 4.68
CA GLN A 80 4.85 -8.40 6.06
C GLN A 80 4.05 -7.15 6.48
N ILE A 81 3.99 -6.14 5.59
CA ILE A 81 3.19 -4.92 5.83
C ILE A 81 1.71 -5.30 5.98
N GLN A 82 1.17 -6.08 5.05
CA GLN A 82 -0.22 -6.52 5.07
C GLN A 82 -0.54 -7.35 6.33
N ARG A 83 0.37 -8.23 6.73
CA ARG A 83 0.24 -9.02 7.96
C ARG A 83 0.23 -8.14 9.21
N HIS A 84 1.11 -7.13 9.26
CA HIS A 84 1.16 -6.20 10.38
C HIS A 84 -0.14 -5.39 10.50
N TYR A 85 -0.61 -4.80 9.40
CA TYR A 85 -1.85 -4.04 9.36
C TYR A 85 -3.07 -4.90 9.72
N ARG A 86 -3.18 -6.11 9.14
CA ARG A 86 -4.27 -7.02 9.46
C ARG A 86 -4.28 -7.43 10.93
N ASN A 87 -3.10 -7.65 11.53
CA ASN A 87 -3.00 -7.94 12.96
C ASN A 87 -3.42 -6.74 13.81
N LYS A 88 -3.00 -5.51 13.47
CA LYS A 88 -3.47 -4.28 14.13
C LYS A 88 -4.99 -4.15 14.05
N ILE A 89 -5.58 -4.29 12.86
CA ILE A 89 -7.04 -4.23 12.67
C ILE A 89 -7.75 -5.28 13.53
N LYS A 90 -7.22 -6.52 13.59
CA LYS A 90 -7.78 -7.57 14.46
C LYS A 90 -7.74 -7.19 15.94
N ILE A 91 -6.64 -6.60 16.41
CA ILE A 91 -6.50 -6.15 17.81
C ILE A 91 -7.52 -5.05 18.09
N TRP A 92 -7.56 -4.01 17.26
CA TRP A 92 -8.53 -2.92 17.39
C TRP A 92 -9.98 -3.39 17.35
N LEU A 93 -10.30 -4.34 16.48
CA LEU A 93 -11.64 -4.92 16.39
C LEU A 93 -11.98 -5.76 17.64
N ALA A 94 -11.00 -6.49 18.19
CA ALA A 94 -11.18 -7.21 19.44
C ALA A 94 -11.36 -6.25 20.64
N GLU A 95 -10.60 -5.17 20.71
CA GLU A 95 -10.73 -4.14 21.73
C GLU A 95 -12.07 -3.41 21.63
N TRP A 96 -12.50 -3.04 20.40
CA TRP A 96 -13.79 -2.41 20.16
C TRP A 96 -14.96 -3.34 20.53
N LEU A 97 -14.89 -4.60 20.14
CA LEU A 97 -15.87 -5.60 20.55
C LEU A 97 -15.89 -5.74 22.07
N HIS A 98 -14.74 -5.84 22.73
CA HIS A 98 -14.69 -6.01 24.18
C HIS A 98 -15.23 -4.77 24.93
N THR A 99 -14.96 -3.56 24.43
CA THR A 99 -15.35 -2.30 25.09
C THR A 99 -16.80 -1.91 24.85
N HIS A 100 -17.32 -2.14 23.64
CA HIS A 100 -18.71 -1.80 23.29
C HIS A 100 -19.69 -2.97 23.41
N PHE A 101 -19.19 -4.20 23.30
CA PHE A 101 -19.95 -5.44 23.43
C PHE A 101 -19.38 -6.25 24.61
N THR A 102 -19.72 -5.79 25.81
CA THR A 102 -19.29 -6.35 27.10
C THR A 102 -19.67 -7.82 27.33
N GLY A 103 -20.41 -8.46 26.41
CA GLY A 103 -20.65 -9.90 26.42
C GLY A 103 -21.36 -10.39 25.15
N PRO A 104 -21.45 -11.70 24.92
CA PRO A 104 -22.12 -12.29 23.74
C PRO A 104 -23.57 -11.82 23.57
N TRP A 105 -24.24 -11.42 24.66
CA TRP A 105 -25.62 -10.93 24.67
C TRP A 105 -25.84 -9.62 23.93
N THR A 106 -24.88 -8.67 23.96
CA THR A 106 -25.02 -7.39 23.24
C THR A 106 -24.79 -7.56 21.75
N VAL A 107 -23.94 -8.51 21.33
CA VAL A 107 -23.78 -8.89 19.92
C VAL A 107 -25.07 -9.52 19.38
N LEU A 108 -25.69 -10.43 20.15
CA LEU A 108 -26.99 -11.01 19.80
C LEU A 108 -28.08 -9.95 19.69
N ALA A 109 -28.12 -8.98 20.62
CA ALA A 109 -29.07 -7.88 20.57
C ALA A 109 -28.90 -7.00 19.31
N LEU A 110 -27.67 -6.73 18.89
CA LEU A 110 -27.39 -6.02 17.63
C LEU A 110 -27.88 -6.78 16.40
N ILE A 111 -27.62 -8.10 16.35
CA ILE A 111 -28.05 -8.94 15.23
C ILE A 111 -29.58 -8.94 15.13
N ILE A 112 -30.28 -9.05 16.27
CA ILE A 112 -31.74 -8.96 16.34
C ILE A 112 -32.23 -7.59 15.87
N LEU A 113 -31.59 -6.50 16.31
CA LEU A 113 -31.94 -5.13 15.90
C LEU A 113 -31.82 -4.93 14.39
N VAL A 114 -30.72 -5.41 13.78
CA VAL A 114 -30.49 -5.32 12.34
C VAL A 114 -31.50 -6.15 11.56
N GLN A 115 -31.81 -7.37 12.01
CA GLN A 115 -32.83 -8.21 11.39
C GLN A 115 -34.22 -7.56 11.45
N PHE A 116 -34.59 -7.00 12.60
CA PHE A 116 -35.87 -6.31 12.78
C PHE A 116 -35.99 -5.09 11.85
N SER A 117 -34.92 -4.30 11.72
CA SER A 117 -34.85 -3.15 10.80
C SER A 117 -34.99 -3.50 9.32
N LEU A 118 -34.61 -4.71 8.90
CA LEU A 118 -34.72 -5.18 7.51
C LEU A 118 -36.09 -5.78 7.18
N SER A 119 -36.86 -6.15 8.22
CA SER A 119 -38.19 -6.75 8.11
C SER A 119 -39.35 -5.75 8.23
N SER A 120 -39.07 -4.48 8.53
CA SER A 120 -40.03 -3.38 8.66
C SER A 120 -39.97 -2.43 7.47
#